data_AF-A0A261KMG8-F1
#
_entry.id   AF-A0A261KMG8-F1
#
_cell.length_a   1.000
_cell.length_b   1.000
_cell.length_c   1.000
_cell.angle_alpha   90.00
_cell.angle_beta   90.00
_cell.angle_gamma   90.00
#
_symmetry.space_group_name_H-M   'P 1'
#
loop_
_entity.id
_entity.type
_entity.pdbx_description
1 polymer ?
#
loop_
_entity_poly.entity_id
_entity_poly.type
_entity_poly.pdbx_seq_one_letter_code
_entity_poly.pdbx_strand_id
1 'polypeptide(L)'
;MSQPHELVAFQCVVADNKGGETIMVPVEDILQHLDDEVVTLLRDAVYPFGKETYPIISGTSDYPQIRYYGSQIDRMLADGLPPLSEKHQSAINALDALLSQTDLFDKFHLKTG
;
A
#
# COMPACT_ATOMS: atom_id res chain seq x y z
N MET A 1 14.76 -4.08 -8.40
CA MET A 1 14.97 -2.70 -7.89
C MET A 1 15.35 -2.82 -6.42
N SER A 2 16.37 -2.08 -6.00
CA SER A 2 16.81 -1.93 -4.61
C SER A 2 15.66 -1.54 -3.67
N GLN A 3 15.82 -1.77 -2.38
CA GLN A 3 14.87 -1.46 -1.30
C GLN A 3 14.07 -0.16 -1.52
N PRO A 4 12.79 -0.11 -1.10
CA PRO A 4 11.97 1.09 -1.26
C PRO A 4 12.61 2.26 -0.48
N HIS A 5 12.34 3.48 -0.92
CA HIS A 5 12.83 4.67 -0.22
C HIS A 5 12.25 4.71 1.20
N GLU A 6 13.12 4.91 2.19
CA GLU A 6 12.72 4.96 3.61
C GLU A 6 12.05 6.29 3.99
N LEU A 7 12.23 7.33 3.18
CA LEU A 7 11.68 8.65 3.43
C LEU A 7 11.06 9.22 2.15
N VAL A 8 9.87 9.79 2.32
CA VAL A 8 9.18 10.56 1.29
C VAL A 8 8.87 11.94 1.87
N ALA A 9 9.21 12.98 1.11
CA ALA A 9 8.92 14.36 1.47
C ALA A 9 8.03 14.99 0.40
N PHE A 10 6.95 15.64 0.83
CA PHE A 10 6.04 16.38 -0.04
C PHE A 10 6.09 17.86 0.30
N GLN A 11 6.19 18.70 -0.72
CA GLN A 11 6.10 20.16 -0.60
C GLN A 11 5.00 20.68 -1.52
N CYS A 12 4.10 21.51 -0.99
CA CYS A 12 3.06 22.16 -1.78
C CYS A 12 3.59 23.47 -2.38
N VAL A 13 3.70 23.54 -3.71
CA VAL A 13 4.10 24.76 -4.42
C VAL A 13 2.90 25.69 -4.64
N VAL A 14 1.75 25.13 -5.00
CA VAL A 14 0.48 25.85 -5.18
C VAL A 14 -0.63 24.98 -4.60
N ALA A 15 -1.40 25.52 -3.65
CA ALA A 15 -2.55 24.84 -3.09
C ALA A 15 -3.78 25.01 -4.00
N ASP A 16 -4.50 23.92 -4.25
CA ASP A 16 -5.86 23.99 -4.77
C ASP A 16 -6.81 24.18 -3.59
N ASN A 17 -7.70 25.18 -3.69
CA ASN A 17 -8.65 25.49 -2.64
C ASN A 17 -9.91 24.62 -2.71
N LYS A 18 -10.03 23.74 -3.71
CA LYS A 18 -11.20 22.87 -3.93
C LYS A 18 -10.93 21.39 -3.64
N GLY A 19 -9.73 21.03 -3.16
CA GLY A 19 -9.36 19.66 -2.85
C GLY A 19 -7.87 19.51 -2.59
N GLY A 20 -7.33 18.31 -2.85
CA GLY A 20 -5.91 18.03 -2.64
C GLY A 20 -5.56 17.63 -1.20
N GLU A 21 -6.51 17.05 -0.48
CA GLU A 21 -6.24 16.42 0.81
C GLU A 21 -5.17 15.33 0.64
N THR A 22 -4.16 15.39 1.50
CA THR A 22 -3.23 14.29 1.69
C THR A 22 -3.82 13.38 2.75
N ILE A 23 -3.78 12.09 2.45
CA ILE A 23 -4.23 11.04 3.35
C ILE A 23 -2.99 10.27 3.76
N MET A 24 -2.81 10.10 5.06
CA MET A 24 -1.74 9.29 5.62
C MET A 24 -2.32 8.26 6.57
N VAL A 25 -1.78 7.06 6.51
CA VAL A 25 -2.18 5.94 7.36
C VAL A 25 -0.94 5.24 7.90
N PRO A 26 -0.82 5.10 9.23
CA PRO A 26 0.19 4.24 9.83
C PRO A 26 -0.02 2.79 9.42
N VAL A 27 1.07 2.07 9.13
CA VAL A 27 0.97 0.65 8.76
C VAL A 27 0.40 -0.18 9.91
N GLU A 28 0.66 0.20 11.15
CA GLU A 28 0.12 -0.41 12.36
C GLU A 28 -1.41 -0.41 12.36
N ASP A 29 -2.02 0.70 11.94
CA ASP A 29 -3.48 0.83 11.88
C ASP A 29 -4.04 -0.06 10.78
N ILE A 30 -3.36 -0.19 9.64
CA ILE A 30 -3.72 -1.16 8.60
C ILE A 30 -3.72 -2.58 9.18
N LEU A 31 -2.64 -2.95 9.88
CA LEU A 31 -2.48 -4.30 10.42
C LEU A 31 -3.51 -4.64 11.51
N GLN A 32 -3.94 -3.66 12.31
CA GLN A 32 -4.95 -3.88 13.35
C GLN A 32 -6.37 -4.13 12.79
N HIS A 33 -6.63 -3.69 11.56
CA HIS A 33 -7.95 -3.77 10.93
C HIS A 33 -8.06 -4.88 9.87
N LEU A 34 -6.94 -5.51 9.50
CA LEU A 34 -6.94 -6.68 8.63
C LEU A 34 -6.96 -7.96 9.46
N ASP A 35 -7.68 -8.97 8.96
CA ASP A 35 -7.64 -10.31 9.54
C ASP A 35 -6.23 -10.92 9.43
N ASP A 36 -5.83 -11.71 10.43
CA ASP A 36 -4.51 -12.36 10.49
C ASP A 36 -4.21 -13.23 9.26
N GLU A 37 -5.23 -13.87 8.69
CA GLU A 37 -5.09 -14.67 7.47
C GLU A 37 -4.73 -13.79 6.27
N VAL A 38 -5.37 -12.62 6.14
CA VAL A 38 -5.06 -11.65 5.10
C VAL A 38 -3.64 -11.12 5.26
N VAL A 39 -3.24 -10.76 6.48
CA VAL A 39 -1.87 -10.32 6.79
C VAL A 39 -0.86 -11.41 6.44
N THR A 40 -1.17 -12.68 6.74
CA THR A 40 -0.30 -13.82 6.39
C THR A 40 -0.10 -13.93 4.88
N LEU A 41 -1.18 -13.82 4.10
CA LEU A 41 -1.10 -13.87 2.63
C LEU A 41 -0.32 -12.68 2.07
N LEU A 42 -0.52 -11.47 2.60
CA LEU A 42 0.19 -10.26 2.18
C LEU A 42 1.69 -10.30 2.52
N ARG A 43 2.12 -11.19 3.43
CA ARG A 43 3.53 -11.47 3.74
C ARG A 43 4.19 -12.48 2.80
N ASP A 44 3.44 -13.14 1.91
CA ASP A 44 4.01 -14.03 0.91
C ASP A 44 4.70 -13.22 -0.20
N ALA A 45 5.91 -13.64 -0.60
CA ALA A 45 6.74 -12.94 -1.60
C ALA A 45 6.32 -13.22 -3.05
N VAL A 46 5.03 -13.07 -3.36
CA VAL A 46 4.43 -13.41 -4.65
C VAL A 46 3.94 -12.19 -5.45
N TYR A 47 3.93 -11.00 -4.85
CA TYR A 47 3.35 -9.81 -5.47
C TYR A 47 4.33 -9.12 -6.40
N PRO A 48 3.95 -8.82 -7.65
CA PRO A 48 4.89 -8.30 -8.64
C PRO A 48 5.16 -6.81 -8.45
N PHE A 49 6.45 -6.45 -8.35
CA PHE A 49 6.92 -5.06 -8.37
C PHE A 49 8.01 -4.91 -9.43
N GLY A 50 7.58 -4.73 -10.68
CA GLY A 50 8.48 -4.76 -11.83
C GLY A 50 8.76 -6.21 -12.24
N LYS A 51 10.05 -6.58 -12.30
CA LYS A 51 10.47 -7.94 -12.72
C LYS A 51 10.61 -8.94 -11.57
N GLU A 52 10.45 -8.48 -10.33
CA GLU A 52 10.69 -9.25 -9.12
C GLU A 52 9.40 -9.32 -8.30
N THR A 53 9.27 -10.36 -7.48
CA THR A 53 8.17 -10.50 -6.54
C THR A 53 8.62 -10.21 -5.11
N TYR A 54 7.76 -9.53 -4.36
CA TYR A 54 8.01 -9.15 -2.97
C TYR A 54 6.73 -9.33 -2.16
N PRO A 55 6.82 -9.41 -0.83
CA PRO A 55 5.65 -9.27 0.01
C PRO A 55 5.13 -7.82 -0.02
N ILE A 56 3.83 -7.65 0.22
CA ILE A 56 3.22 -6.33 0.44
C ILE A 56 3.49 -5.89 1.88
N ILE A 57 3.37 -6.80 2.84
CA ILE A 57 3.67 -6.56 4.26
C ILE A 57 4.97 -7.29 4.62
N SER A 58 5.93 -6.56 5.21
CA SER A 58 7.19 -7.13 5.71
C SER A 58 7.52 -6.60 7.11
N GLY A 59 8.69 -6.96 7.63
CA GLY A 59 9.13 -6.53 8.96
C GLY A 59 8.52 -7.34 10.12
N THR A 60 8.83 -6.88 11.33
CA THR A 60 8.42 -7.49 12.60
C THR A 60 7.17 -6.80 13.16
N SER A 61 6.59 -7.32 14.25
CA SER A 61 5.50 -6.65 14.97
C SER A 61 5.85 -5.22 15.39
N ASP A 62 7.10 -5.03 15.81
CA ASP A 62 7.57 -3.76 16.38
C ASP A 62 8.03 -2.76 15.31
N TYR A 63 8.29 -3.26 14.09
CA TYR A 63 8.74 -2.48 12.94
C TYR A 63 8.08 -3.02 11.67
N PRO A 64 6.75 -2.89 11.55
CA PRO A 64 6.03 -3.29 10.37
C PRO A 64 6.42 -2.42 9.18
N GLN A 65 6.41 -3.02 7.99
CA GLN A 65 6.75 -2.35 6.74
C GLN A 65 5.70 -2.66 5.69
N ILE A 66 5.41 -1.70 4.83
CA ILE A 66 4.48 -1.86 3.72
C ILE A 66 5.11 -1.40 2.40
N ARG A 67 4.90 -2.18 1.36
CA ARG A 67 5.18 -1.84 -0.04
C ARG A 67 3.91 -2.07 -0.83
N TYR A 68 3.20 -1.00 -1.18
CA TYR A 68 1.97 -1.13 -1.94
C TYR A 68 1.83 -0.06 -3.01
N TYR A 69 1.71 -0.50 -4.26
CA TYR A 69 1.43 0.32 -5.43
C TYR A 69 0.42 -0.45 -6.30
N GLY A 70 -0.87 -0.37 -5.98
CA GLY A 70 -1.92 -1.19 -6.62
C GLY A 70 -1.88 -1.13 -8.15
N SER A 71 -1.78 0.07 -8.71
CA SER A 71 -1.68 0.27 -10.17
C SER A 71 -0.44 -0.36 -10.81
N GLN A 72 0.66 -0.48 -10.07
CA GLN A 72 1.85 -1.18 -10.54
C GLN A 72 1.61 -2.69 -10.58
N ILE A 73 1.00 -3.26 -9.53
CA ILE A 73 0.66 -4.68 -9.46
C ILE A 73 -0.29 -5.04 -10.61
N ASP A 74 -1.39 -4.29 -10.76
CA ASP A 74 -2.38 -4.50 -11.82
C ASP A 74 -1.75 -4.49 -13.21
N ARG A 75 -0.90 -3.49 -13.46
CA ARG A 75 -0.17 -3.38 -14.73
C ARG A 75 0.74 -4.58 -14.97
N MET A 76 1.49 -5.02 -13.96
CA MET A 76 2.41 -6.15 -14.11
C MET A 76 1.68 -7.48 -14.34
N LEU A 77 0.52 -7.67 -13.72
CA LEU A 77 -0.35 -8.83 -13.99
C LEU A 77 -0.93 -8.77 -15.42
N ALA A 78 -1.32 -7.58 -15.89
CA ALA A 78 -1.79 -7.38 -17.26
C ALA A 78 -0.68 -7.57 -18.32
N ASP A 79 0.57 -7.21 -17.99
CA ASP A 79 1.75 -7.29 -18.86
C ASP A 79 2.31 -8.73 -19.00
N GLY A 80 1.62 -9.74 -18.46
CA GLY A 80 1.89 -11.16 -18.73
C GLY A 80 2.70 -11.91 -17.67
N LEU A 81 2.84 -11.36 -16.46
CA LEU A 81 3.30 -12.17 -15.33
C LEU A 81 2.25 -13.22 -14.95
N PRO A 82 2.67 -14.34 -14.33
CA PRO A 82 1.75 -15.35 -13.85
C PRO A 82 0.67 -14.71 -12.95
N PRO A 83 -0.61 -15.07 -13.13
CA PRO A 83 -1.67 -14.55 -12.30
C PRO A 83 -1.46 -14.97 -10.84
N LEU A 84 -1.86 -14.10 -9.92
CA LEU A 84 -1.95 -14.47 -8.51
C LEU A 84 -2.99 -15.58 -8.33
N SER A 85 -2.75 -16.47 -7.38
CA SER A 85 -3.81 -17.38 -6.94
C SER A 85 -4.97 -16.60 -6.34
N GLU A 86 -6.18 -17.14 -6.39
CA GLU A 86 -7.40 -16.50 -5.85
C GLU A 86 -7.23 -15.96 -4.43
N LYS A 87 -6.61 -16.72 -3.52
CA LYS A 87 -6.37 -16.26 -2.14
C LYS A 87 -5.54 -14.99 -2.03
N HIS A 88 -4.48 -14.85 -2.84
CA HIS A 88 -3.60 -13.68 -2.83
C HIS A 88 -4.29 -12.47 -3.47
N GLN A 89 -5.12 -12.69 -4.50
CA GLN A 89 -5.94 -11.63 -5.08
C GLN A 89 -7.00 -11.15 -4.07
N SER A 90 -7.66 -12.06 -3.37
CA SER A 90 -8.62 -11.71 -2.30
C SER A 90 -7.96 -10.93 -1.18
N ALA A 91 -6.70 -11.24 -0.83
CA ALA A 91 -5.95 -10.47 0.15
C ALA A 91 -5.67 -9.02 -0.30
N ILE A 92 -5.34 -8.80 -1.59
CA ILE A 92 -5.24 -7.44 -2.17
C ILE A 92 -6.60 -6.74 -2.09
N ASN A 93 -7.68 -7.42 -2.49
CA ASN A 93 -9.01 -6.82 -2.49
C ASN A 93 -9.46 -6.41 -1.07
N ALA A 94 -9.10 -7.19 -0.05
CA ALA A 94 -9.35 -6.86 1.35
C ALA A 94 -8.56 -5.62 1.79
N LEU A 95 -7.28 -5.53 1.41
CA LEU A 95 -6.46 -4.33 1.63
C LEU A 95 -7.07 -3.10 0.93
N ASP A 96 -7.48 -3.22 -0.32
CA ASP A 96 -8.10 -2.11 -1.07
C ASP A 96 -9.44 -1.68 -0.46
N ALA A 97 -10.25 -2.63 0.01
CA ALA A 97 -11.49 -2.34 0.70
C ALA A 97 -11.27 -1.59 2.02
N LEU A 98 -10.18 -1.91 2.74
CA LEU A 98 -9.76 -1.15 3.91
C LEU A 98 -9.23 0.24 3.53
N LEU A 99 -8.35 0.33 2.53
CA LEU A 99 -7.78 1.60 2.05
C LEU A 99 -8.82 2.54 1.41
N SER A 100 -9.99 2.02 1.05
CA SER A 100 -11.13 2.84 0.59
C SER A 100 -11.93 3.46 1.74
N GLN A 101 -11.77 2.96 2.98
CA GLN A 101 -12.44 3.50 4.17
C GLN A 101 -11.64 4.67 4.74
N THR A 102 -11.79 5.83 4.11
CA THR A 102 -10.96 7.01 4.42
C THR A 102 -11.15 7.57 5.84
N ASP A 103 -12.13 7.08 6.60
CA ASP A 103 -12.42 7.52 7.97
C ASP A 103 -11.39 7.02 8.99
N LEU A 104 -10.59 6.02 8.63
CA LEU A 104 -9.50 5.47 9.45
C LEU A 104 -8.19 6.25 9.32
N PHE A 105 -8.15 7.29 8.48
CA PHE A 105 -6.90 7.91 8.05
C PHE A 105 -6.79 9.37 8.48
N ASP A 106 -5.55 9.79 8.75
CA ASP A 106 -5.24 11.19 8.99
C ASP A 106 -5.33 11.95 7.67
N LYS A 107 -6.28 12.89 7.62
CA LYS A 107 -6.47 13.79 6.48
C LYS A 107 -5.94 15.16 6.82
N PHE A 108 -5.10 15.70 5.95
CA PHE A 108 -4.59 17.05 6.10
C PHE A 108 -4.35 17.73 4.76
N HIS A 109 -4.41 19.06 4.77
CA HIS A 109 -4.03 19.87 3.63
C HIS A 109 -2.58 20.35 3.82
N LEU A 110 -1.73 20.07 2.84
CA LEU A 110 -0.44 20.73 2.76
C LEU A 110 -0.65 22.20 2.39
N LYS A 111 -0.09 23.09 3.20
CA LYS A 111 -0.09 24.52 2.91
C LYS A 111 1.13 24.84 2.04
N THR A 112 1.02 25.88 1.22
CA THR A 112 2.19 26.40 0.51
C THR A 112 3.27 26.82 1.51
N GLY A 113 4.51 26.36 1.28
CA GLY A 113 5.66 26.64 2.14
C GLY A 113 6.44 25.38 2.43
#